data_AF-A0A849H1M0-F1
#
_entry.id   AF-A0A849H1M0-F1
#
_cell.length_a   1.000
_cell.length_b   1.000
_cell.length_c   1.000
_cell.angle_alpha   90.00
_cell.angle_beta   90.00
_cell.angle_gamma   90.00
#
_symmetry.space_group_name_H-M   'P 1'
#
loop_
_entity.id
_entity.type
_entity.pdbx_description
1 polymer ?
#
loop_
_entity_poly.entity_id
_entity_poly.type
_entity_poly.pdbx_seq_one_letter_code
_entity_poly.pdbx_strand_id
1 'polypeptide(L)' 'GMVERGMAQSNRVRGIIERFGRHPHRNPILGRISTPDEQAYIDTGDFPHVNLPE' A
#
# COMPACT_ATOMS: atom_id res chain seq x y z
N GLY A 1 -5.09 -20.44 -3.17
CA GLY A 1 -5.92 -20.41 -4.41
C GLY A 1 -6.04 -18.99 -4.98
N MET A 2 -6.53 -18.82 -6.21
CA MET A 2 -6.68 -17.48 -6.84
C MET A 2 -7.57 -16.53 -6.01
N VAL A 3 -8.67 -17.05 -5.46
CA VAL A 3 -9.60 -16.30 -4.61
C VAL A 3 -8.93 -15.84 -3.31
N GLU A 4 -8.20 -16.73 -2.64
CA GLU A 4 -7.49 -16.43 -1.39
C GLU A 4 -6.44 -15.34 -1.59
N ARG A 5 -5.66 -15.41 -2.69
CA ARG A 5 -4.68 -14.38 -3.04
C ARG A 5 -5.33 -13.01 -3.28
N GLY A 6 -6.47 -12.98 -3.98
CA GLY A 6 -7.25 -11.75 -4.18
C GLY A 6 -7.81 -11.16 -2.88
N MET A 7 -8.27 -12.00 -1.95
CA MET A 7 -8.75 -11.56 -0.64
C MET A 7 -7.60 -11.02 0.22
N ALA A 8 -6.44 -11.70 0.22
CA ALA A 8 -5.25 -11.25 0.94
C ALA A 8 -4.79 -9.87 0.44
N GLN A 9 -4.75 -9.67 -0.87
CA GLN A 9 -4.46 -8.38 -1.47
C GLN A 9 -5.47 -7.30 -1.06
N SER A 10 -6.77 -7.61 -1.13
CA SER A 10 -7.83 -6.66 -0.74
C SER A 10 -7.73 -6.24 0.72
N ASN A 11 -7.40 -7.17 1.63
CA ASN A 11 -7.20 -6.86 3.04
C ASN A 11 -6.00 -5.94 3.27
N ARG A 12 -4.88 -6.16 2.57
CA ARG A 12 -3.71 -5.27 2.66
C ARG A 12 -4.02 -3.87 2.13
N VAL A 13 -4.71 -3.78 0.99
CA VAL A 13 -5.19 -2.50 0.43
C VAL A 13 -6.06 -1.76 1.45
N ARG A 14 -7.02 -2.46 2.07
CA ARG A 14 -7.87 -1.88 3.12
C ARG A 14 -7.06 -1.36 4.30
N GLY A 15 -6.13 -2.15 4.84
CA GLY A 15 -5.30 -1.73 5.97
C GLY A 15 -4.43 -0.50 5.67
N ILE A 16 -3.95 -0.34 4.44
CA ILE A 16 -3.21 0.86 4.00
C ILE A 16 -4.11 2.09 4.00
N ILE A 17 -5.34 1.95 3.47
CA ILE A 17 -6.32 3.05 3.46
C ILE A 17 -6.77 3.39 4.89
N GLU A 18 -6.99 2.40 5.75
CA GLU A 18 -7.33 2.63 7.16
C GLU A 18 -6.21 3.37 7.90
N ARG A 19 -4.94 3.03 7.63
CA ARG A 19 -3.79 3.66 8.29
C ARG A 19 -3.48 5.07 7.77
N PHE A 20 -3.52 5.28 6.46
CA PHE A 20 -3.02 6.52 5.83
C PHE A 20 -4.11 7.37 5.16
N GLY A 21 -5.33 6.85 5.01
CA GLY A 21 -6.42 7.49 4.27
C GLY A 21 -6.23 7.51 2.74
N ARG A 22 -5.09 7.02 2.24
CA ARG A 22 -4.70 7.03 0.83
C ARG A 22 -3.61 5.99 0.57
N HIS A 23 -3.13 5.92 -0.67
CA HIS A 23 -1.98 5.09 -1.05
C HIS A 23 -0.70 5.93 -1.12
N PRO A 24 0.20 5.86 -0.13
CA PRO A 24 1.37 6.75 -0.07
C PRO A 24 2.30 6.65 -1.28
N HIS A 25 2.46 5.45 -1.87
CA HIS A 25 3.29 5.25 -3.06
C HIS A 25 2.84 6.09 -4.28
N ARG A 26 1.59 6.59 -4.29
CA ARG A 26 1.08 7.46 -5.36
C ARG A 26 1.36 8.94 -5.10
N ASN A 27 1.86 9.31 -3.92
CA ASN A 27 2.10 10.69 -3.54
C ASN A 27 3.02 11.42 -4.54
N PRO A 28 4.18 10.87 -4.97
CA PRO A 28 5.06 11.54 -5.93
C PRO A 28 4.39 11.81 -7.28
N ILE A 29 3.65 10.84 -7.79
CA ILE A 29 2.95 10.93 -9.09
C ILE A 29 1.81 11.97 -9.02
N LEU A 30 1.19 12.13 -7.85
CA LEU A 30 0.08 13.06 -7.61
C LEU A 30 0.54 14.42 -7.06
N GLY A 31 1.85 14.67 -6.95
CA GLY A 31 2.41 15.92 -6.42
C GLY A 31 2.11 16.18 -4.94
N ARG A 32 1.88 15.13 -4.14
CA ARG A 32 1.60 15.23 -2.70
C ARG A 32 2.89 15.07 -1.90
N ILE A 33 3.01 15.84 -0.82
CA ILE A 33 4.08 15.66 0.17
C ILE A 33 3.69 14.52 1.11
N SER A 34 4.58 13.55 1.28
CA SER A 34 4.42 12.45 2.24
C SER A 34 4.75 12.91 3.66
N THR A 35 3.99 12.44 4.64
CA THR A 35 4.39 12.52 6.06
C THR A 35 5.59 11.60 6.33
N PRO A 36 6.30 11.75 7.47
CA PRO A 36 7.40 10.84 7.82
C PRO A 36 6.98 9.36 7.86
N ASP A 37 5.80 9.05 8.40
CA ASP A 37 5.28 7.68 8.46
C ASP A 37 4.93 7.12 7.08
N GLU A 38 4.40 7.97 6.20
CA GLU A 38 4.14 7.62 4.80
C GLU A 38 5.45 7.36 4.06
N GLN A 39 6.48 8.16 4.29
CA GLN A 39 7.80 7.98 3.67
C GLN A 39 8.45 6.68 4.15
N ALA A 40 8.44 6.42 5.45
CA ALA A 40 8.95 5.17 6.02
C ALA A 40 8.26 3.94 5.41
N TYR A 41 6.94 4.01 5.17
CA TYR A 41 6.22 2.95 4.46
C TYR A 41 6.63 2.84 2.99
N ILE A 42 6.79 3.96 2.27
CA ILE A 42 7.25 3.97 0.88
C ILE A 42 8.63 3.32 0.75
N ASP A 43 9.54 3.63 1.68
CA ASP A 43 10.91 3.12 1.69
C ASP A 43 10.98 1.59 1.87
N THR A 44 9.93 0.96 2.39
CA THR A 44 9.85 -0.52 2.44
C THR A 44 9.70 -1.16 1.06
N GLY A 45 9.12 -0.43 0.09
CA GLY A 45 8.74 -0.99 -1.22
C GLY A 45 7.67 -2.09 -1.18
N ASP A 46 7.08 -2.38 0.00
CA ASP A 46 6.15 -3.49 0.17
C ASP A 46 4.70 -3.11 -0.19
N PHE A 47 4.47 -2.93 -1.48
CA PHE A 47 3.16 -2.54 -1.99
C PHE A 47 2.32 -3.76 -2.37
N PRO A 48 1.00 -3.76 -2.07
CA PRO A 48 0.12 -4.90 -2.32
C PRO A 48 -0.08 -5.24 -3.81
N HIS A 49 0.37 -4.38 -4.73
CA HIS A 49 0.33 -4.61 -6.17
C HIS A 49 1.69 -5.00 -6.76
N VAL A 50 2.75 -5.00 -5.96
CA VAL A 50 4.11 -5.40 -6.35
C VAL A 50 4.46 -6.73 -5.69
N ASN A 51 4.24 -6.83 -4.38
CA ASN A 51 4.51 -8.04 -3.61
C ASN A 51 3.16 -8.66 -3.23
N LEU A 52 2.80 -9.75 -3.89
CA LEU A 52 1.70 -10.59 -3.41
C LEU A 52 2.26 -11.53 -2.33
N PRO A 53 1.57 -11.70 -1.19
CA PRO A 53 1.92 -12.79 -0.28
C PRO A 53 1.74 -14.12 -1.03
N GLU A 54 2.63 -15.08 -0.76
CA GLU A 54 2.57 -16.43 -1.35
C GLU A 54 1.22 -17.13 -1.09
#